data_AF-A0A381NWK2-F1
#
_entry.id   AF-A0A381NWK2-F1
#
_cell.length_a   1.000
_cell.length_b   1.000
_cell.length_c   1.000
_cell.angle_alpha   90.00
_cell.angle_beta   90.00
_cell.angle_gamma   90.00
#
_symmetry.space_group_name_H-M   'P 1'
#
loop_
_entity.id
_entity.type
_entity.pdbx_description
1 polymer ?
#
loop_
_entity_poly.entity_id
_entity_poly.type
_entity_poly.pdbx_seq_one_letter_code
_entity_poly.pdbx_strand_id
1 'polypeptide(L)'
;MDIMSRATQKGIEEGLALTRWVQPFTDEKEIAINKSTIITMVPASLGMSKYYEYVLKSIKGMRLVTSTTEDIEGEPTDKNLEQIELEGRVERDFKDWNKQEELERLLEETTEFLKKHTKTIH
;
A
#
# COMPACT_ATOMS: atom_id res chain seq x y z
N MET A 1 -0.42 -18.16 0.20
CA MET A 1 -1.57 -17.59 -0.52
C MET A 1 -2.55 -17.22 0.56
N ASP A 2 -2.94 -15.96 0.60
CA ASP A 2 -3.70 -15.42 1.72
C ASP A 2 -5.02 -14.87 1.19
N ILE A 3 -6.08 -15.09 1.97
CA ILE A 3 -7.41 -14.54 1.69
C ILE A 3 -7.46 -13.15 2.31
N MET A 4 -7.70 -12.14 1.49
CA MET A 4 -7.77 -10.75 1.91
C MET A 4 -9.23 -10.30 1.84
N SER A 5 -9.86 -10.17 3.00
CA SER A 5 -11.23 -9.66 3.10
C SER A 5 -11.21 -8.13 3.18
N ARG A 6 -11.96 -7.47 2.30
CA ARG A 6 -12.14 -6.01 2.30
C ARG A 6 -13.61 -5.68 2.45
N ALA A 7 -13.95 -4.90 3.49
CA ALA A 7 -15.29 -4.35 3.62
C ALA A 7 -15.50 -3.26 2.58
N THR A 8 -16.52 -3.43 1.73
CA THR A 8 -16.94 -2.45 0.73
C THR A 8 -18.39 -2.03 0.98
N GLN A 9 -18.84 -0.95 0.35
CA GLN A 9 -20.24 -0.49 0.46
C GLN A 9 -21.27 -1.53 -0.01
N LYS A 10 -20.86 -2.53 -0.80
CA LYS A 10 -21.70 -3.62 -1.30
C LYS A 10 -21.57 -4.92 -0.50
N GLY A 11 -20.75 -4.94 0.55
CA GLY A 11 -20.50 -6.13 1.37
C GLY A 11 -19.01 -6.46 1.49
N ILE A 12 -18.72 -7.62 2.07
CA ILE A 12 -17.36 -8.13 2.22
C ILE A 12 -16.93 -8.73 0.88
N GLU A 13 -15.88 -8.17 0.29
CA GLU A 13 -15.22 -8.72 -0.88
C GLU A 13 -14.00 -9.52 -0.44
N GLU A 14 -13.88 -10.76 -0.91
CA GLU A 14 -12.72 -11.60 -0.65
C GLU A 14 -11.82 -11.65 -1.88
N GLY A 15 -10.59 -11.16 -1.71
CA GLY A 15 -9.52 -11.26 -2.69
C GLY A 15 -8.55 -12.37 -2.35
N LEU A 16 -7.87 -12.90 -3.36
CA LEU A 16 -6.77 -13.85 -3.17
C LEU A 16 -5.44 -13.15 -3.47
N ALA A 17 -4.53 -13.18 -2.51
CA ALA A 17 -3.19 -12.63 -2.64
C ALA A 17 -2.14 -13.75 -2.75
N LEU A 18 -1.20 -13.59 -3.69
CA LEU A 18 -0.06 -14.49 -3.83
C LEU A 18 1.05 -14.09 -2.87
N THR A 19 1.50 -15.05 -2.06
CA THR A 19 2.57 -14.89 -1.06
C THR A 19 3.74 -15.79 -1.45
N ARG A 20 4.97 -15.40 -1.08
CA ARG A 20 6.14 -16.28 -1.22
C ARG A 20 5.94 -17.52 -0.36
N TRP A 21 6.08 -18.69 -0.97
CA TRP A 21 5.83 -19.95 -0.27
C TRP A 21 7.04 -20.41 0.54
N VAL A 22 8.14 -20.78 -0.13
CA VAL A 22 9.33 -21.37 0.53
C VAL A 22 10.52 -20.41 0.52
N GLN A 23 10.51 -19.41 -0.36
CA GLN A 23 11.59 -18.44 -0.51
C GLN A 23 12.04 -17.73 0.79
N PRO A 24 11.19 -17.49 1.82
CA PRO A 24 11.69 -16.93 3.09
C PRO A 24 12.72 -17.81 3.82
N PHE A 25 12.82 -19.09 3.47
CA PHE A 25 13.65 -20.08 4.16
C PHE A 25 14.77 -20.66 3.29
N THR A 26 14.77 -20.38 1.99
CA THR A 26 15.75 -20.88 1.03
C THR A 26 15.82 -20.01 -0.21
N ASP A 27 17.03 -19.84 -0.76
CA ASP A 27 17.27 -19.16 -2.03
C ASP A 27 17.26 -20.12 -3.24
N GLU A 28 16.95 -21.40 -3.02
CA GLU A 28 16.80 -22.38 -4.09
C GLU A 28 15.64 -22.03 -5.04
N LYS A 29 15.93 -22.07 -6.34
CA LYS A 29 14.95 -21.75 -7.40
C LYS A 29 14.06 -22.92 -7.78
N GLU A 30 14.51 -24.13 -7.50
CA GLU A 30 13.80 -25.38 -7.82
C GLU A 30 13.59 -26.16 -6.54
N ILE A 31 12.37 -26.64 -6.33
CA ILE A 31 11.98 -27.37 -5.12
C ILE A 31 11.42 -28.72 -5.55
N ALA A 32 12.06 -29.78 -5.07
CA ALA A 32 11.58 -31.14 -5.32
C ALA A 32 10.53 -31.54 -4.28
N ILE A 33 9.35 -31.95 -4.75
CA ILE A 33 8.25 -32.41 -3.89
C ILE A 33 7.89 -33.83 -4.32
N ASN A 34 7.69 -34.72 -3.36
CA ASN A 34 7.26 -36.08 -3.65
C ASN A 34 5.84 -36.09 -4.22
N LYS A 35 5.61 -36.81 -5.32
CA LYS A 35 4.28 -36.90 -5.95
C LYS A 35 3.21 -37.46 -5.00
N SER A 36 3.60 -38.32 -4.05
CA SER A 36 2.68 -38.87 -3.06
C SER A 36 2.09 -37.83 -2.11
N THR A 37 2.71 -36.65 -1.97
CA THR A 37 2.22 -35.58 -1.09
C THR A 37 1.28 -34.60 -1.80
N ILE A 38 1.08 -34.74 -3.11
CA ILE A 38 0.21 -33.87 -3.91
C ILE A 38 -1.18 -34.50 -4.00
N ILE A 39 -2.16 -33.87 -3.33
CA ILE A 39 -3.54 -34.36 -3.30
C ILE A 39 -4.30 -34.00 -4.58
N THR A 40 -4.06 -32.83 -5.15
CA THR A 40 -4.82 -32.33 -6.30
C THR A 40 -3.98 -31.38 -7.14
N MET A 41 -4.06 -31.52 -8.46
CA MET A 41 -3.42 -30.65 -9.44
C MET A 41 -4.47 -30.25 -10.48
N VAL A 42 -4.75 -28.95 -10.58
CA VAL A 42 -5.78 -28.41 -11.45
C VAL A 42 -5.18 -27.25 -12.24
N PRO A 43 -5.49 -27.12 -13.55
CA PRO A 43 -5.04 -25.98 -14.33
C PRO A 43 -5.62 -24.67 -13.77
N ALA A 44 -4.77 -23.64 -13.67
CA ALA A 44 -5.20 -22.33 -13.22
C ALA A 44 -6.17 -21.68 -14.22
N SER A 45 -7.11 -20.89 -13.71
CA SER A 45 -7.99 -20.08 -14.55
C SER A 45 -7.20 -18.97 -15.25
N LEU A 46 -7.74 -18.46 -16.37
CA LEU A 46 -7.11 -17.38 -17.14
C LEU A 46 -6.80 -16.14 -16.28
N GLY A 47 -7.74 -15.76 -15.40
CA GLY A 47 -7.57 -14.63 -14.48
C GLY A 47 -6.41 -14.86 -13.51
N MET A 48 -6.32 -16.07 -12.93
CA MET A 48 -5.24 -16.42 -12.01
C MET A 48 -3.87 -16.48 -12.69
N SER A 49 -3.80 -16.98 -13.92
CA SER A 49 -2.55 -17.00 -14.69
C SER A 49 -2.04 -15.58 -14.99
N LYS A 50 -2.93 -14.67 -15.40
CA LYS A 50 -2.57 -13.26 -15.65
C LYS A 50 -2.17 -12.55 -14.36
N TYR A 51 -2.88 -12.80 -13.26
CA TYR A 51 -2.54 -12.24 -11.97
C TYR A 51 -1.16 -12.73 -11.48
N TYR A 52 -0.87 -14.02 -11.65
CA TYR A 52 0.44 -14.58 -11.35
C TYR A 52 1.56 -13.92 -12.18
N GLU A 53 1.34 -13.74 -13.49
CA GLU A 53 2.30 -13.05 -14.35
C GLU A 53 2.53 -11.59 -13.92
N TYR A 54 1.46 -10.88 -13.56
CA TYR A 54 1.55 -9.52 -13.03
C TYR A 54 2.39 -9.49 -11.75
N VAL A 55 2.13 -10.38 -10.80
CA VAL A 55 2.88 -10.46 -9.54
C VAL A 55 4.35 -10.78 -9.79
N LEU A 56 4.68 -11.69 -10.72
CA LEU A 56 6.07 -11.98 -11.10
C LEU A 56 6.78 -10.77 -11.72
N LYS A 57 6.10 -10.01 -12.59
CA LYS A 57 6.66 -8.77 -13.16
C LYS A 57 6.90 -7.73 -12.07
N SER A 58 5.96 -7.58 -11.15
CA SER A 58 6.09 -6.69 -9.99
C SER A 58 7.25 -7.10 -9.08
N ILE A 59 7.47 -8.40 -8.84
CA ILE A 59 8.61 -8.90 -8.06
C ILE A 59 9.95 -8.67 -8.78
N LYS A 60 9.99 -8.77 -10.12
CA LYS A 60 11.20 -8.50 -10.91
C LYS A 60 11.49 -7.00 -11.05
N GLY A 61 10.45 -6.17 -11.10
CA GLY A 61 10.54 -4.71 -11.20
C GLY A 61 10.74 -4.02 -9.86
N MET A 62 10.25 -4.61 -8.76
CA MET A 62 10.76 -4.32 -7.43
C MET A 62 12.18 -4.84 -7.40
N ARG A 63 13.17 -3.95 -7.44
CA ARG A 63 14.47 -4.27 -6.87
C ARG A 63 14.15 -4.69 -5.44
N LEU A 64 14.16 -6.01 -5.18
CA LEU A 64 14.34 -6.50 -3.82
C LEU A 64 15.50 -5.66 -3.32
N VAL A 65 15.27 -4.85 -2.28
CA VAL A 65 16.39 -4.38 -1.47
C VAL A 65 16.90 -5.67 -0.83
N THR A 66 17.63 -6.46 -1.61
CA THR A 66 18.66 -7.32 -1.09
C THR A 66 19.48 -6.36 -0.30
N SER A 67 19.41 -6.41 1.02
CA SER A 67 20.30 -5.69 1.90
C SER A 67 21.71 -6.26 1.70
N THR A 68 22.26 -6.05 0.51
CA THR A 68 23.68 -6.14 0.22
C THR A 68 24.26 -4.82 0.68
N THR A 69 25.38 -4.90 1.40
CA THR A 69 26.10 -3.76 1.99
C THR A 69 26.51 -2.69 0.96
N GLU A 70 26.42 -3.00 -0.33
CA GLU A 70 26.64 -2.08 -1.47
C GLU A 70 25.51 -1.05 -1.66
N ASP A 71 24.31 -1.30 -1.13
CA ASP A 71 23.22 -0.31 -1.14
C ASP A 71 23.41 0.80 -0.08
N ILE A 72 24.46 0.69 0.75
CA ILE A 72 24.97 1.72 1.67
C ILE A 72 26.31 2.23 1.12
N GLU A 73 26.43 2.47 -0.18
CA GLU A 73 27.59 3.16 -0.73
C GLU A 73 27.42 4.69 -0.57
N GLY A 74 27.93 5.19 0.55
CA GLY A 74 28.14 6.62 0.79
C GLY A 74 27.90 7.05 2.23
N GLU A 75 28.73 7.95 2.74
CA GLU A 75 28.36 8.74 3.92
C GLU A 75 27.05 9.49 3.62
N PRO A 76 26.11 9.58 4.58
CA PRO A 76 24.89 10.34 4.39
C PRO A 76 25.21 11.75 3.88
N THR A 77 24.68 12.12 2.72
CA THR A 77 24.84 13.47 2.21
C THR A 77 23.95 14.42 3.02
N ASP A 78 24.35 15.68 3.17
CA ASP A 78 23.52 16.71 3.84
C ASP A 78 22.07 16.75 3.32
N LYS A 79 21.86 16.50 2.02
CA LYS A 79 20.52 16.41 1.41
C LYS A 79 19.66 15.28 1.99
N ASN A 80 20.27 14.14 2.32
CA ASN A 80 19.57 13.02 2.93
C ASN A 80 19.14 13.38 4.35
N LEU A 81 19.96 14.17 5.06
CA LEU A 81 19.65 14.64 6.41
C LEU A 81 18.51 15.67 6.40
N GLU A 82 18.55 16.63 5.46
CA GLU A 82 17.48 17.61 5.23
C GLU A 82 16.15 16.92 4.91
N GLN A 83 16.17 15.86 4.09
CA GLN A 83 14.97 15.11 3.75
C GLN A 83 14.31 14.48 4.99
N ILE A 84 15.11 13.87 5.88
CA ILE A 84 14.61 13.25 7.11
C ILE A 84 14.01 14.32 8.06
N GLU A 85 14.65 15.48 8.17
CA GLU A 85 14.13 16.57 8.99
C GLU A 85 12.79 17.12 8.44
N LEU A 86 12.69 17.25 7.11
CA LEU A 86 11.47 17.67 6.44
C LEU A 86 10.33 16.67 6.66
N GLU A 87 10.59 15.38 6.49
CA GLU A 87 9.61 14.31 6.72
C GLU A 87 9.12 14.34 8.18
N GLY A 88 10.02 14.49 9.14
CA GLY A 88 9.67 14.62 10.56
C GLY A 88 8.85 15.89 10.87
N ARG A 89 9.08 17.00 10.16
CA ARG A 89 8.27 18.22 10.30
C ARG A 89 6.87 18.01 9.74
N VAL A 90 6.76 17.43 8.54
CA VAL A 90 5.47 17.11 7.92
C VAL A 90 4.64 16.18 8.82
N GLU A 91 5.27 15.19 9.46
CA GLU A 91 4.55 14.29 10.37
C GLU A 91 4.01 15.01 11.62
N ARG A 92 4.78 15.94 12.20
CA ARG A 92 4.31 16.77 13.32
C ARG A 92 3.15 17.65 12.90
N ASP A 93 3.32 18.37 11.79
CA ASP A 93 2.29 19.25 11.24
C ASP A 93 1.01 18.46 10.92
N PHE A 94 1.13 17.22 10.43
CA PHE A 94 0.00 16.35 10.15
C PHE A 94 -0.69 15.80 11.41
N LYS A 95 0.05 15.57 12.50
CA LYS A 95 -0.53 15.17 13.80
C LYS A 95 -1.25 16.33 14.47
N ASP A 96 -0.70 17.52 14.36
CA ASP A 96 -1.29 18.74 14.90
C ASP A 96 -2.47 19.25 14.06
N TRP A 97 -2.60 18.76 12.82
CA TRP A 97 -3.71 19.10 11.95
C TRP A 97 -5.04 18.51 12.44
N ASN A 98 -5.79 19.34 13.18
CA ASN A 98 -7.14 19.02 13.64
C ASN A 98 -8.17 19.24 12.51
N LYS A 99 -8.40 18.20 11.70
CA LYS A 99 -9.40 18.18 10.62
C LYS A 99 -10.77 18.73 11.03
N GLN A 100 -11.18 18.50 12.28
CA GLN A 100 -12.50 18.86 12.76
C GLN A 100 -12.69 20.38 12.85
N GLU A 101 -11.69 21.10 13.34
CA GLU A 101 -11.74 22.55 13.56
C GLU A 101 -11.71 23.34 12.24
N GLU A 102 -10.96 22.85 11.25
CA GLU A 102 -10.94 23.45 9.92
C GLU A 102 -12.24 23.18 9.14
N LEU A 103 -12.84 21.99 9.30
CA LEU A 103 -14.17 21.69 8.78
C LEU A 103 -15.26 22.58 9.40
N GLU A 104 -15.22 22.81 10.71
CA GLU A 104 -16.15 23.72 11.40
C GLU A 104 -15.97 25.17 10.94
N ARG A 105 -14.73 25.64 10.76
CA ARG A 105 -14.46 26.97 10.20
C ARG A 105 -15.03 27.14 8.80
N LEU A 106 -14.85 26.14 7.94
CA LEU A 106 -15.39 26.14 6.57
C LEU A 106 -16.93 26.07 6.55
N LEU A 107 -17.53 25.33 7.48
CA LEU A 107 -19.00 25.30 7.65
C LEU A 107 -19.53 26.66 8.14
N GLU A 108 -18.85 27.33 9.07
CA GLU A 108 -19.23 28.66 9.52
C GLU A 108 -19.11 29.69 8.38
N GLU A 109 -18.02 29.67 7.63
CA GLU A 109 -17.84 30.55 6.46
C GLU A 109 -18.91 30.33 5.39
N THR A 110 -19.24 29.08 5.09
CA THR A 110 -20.28 28.75 4.09
C THR A 110 -21.69 29.10 4.58
N THR A 111 -21.99 28.90 5.86
CA THR A 111 -23.29 29.30 6.43
C THR A 111 -23.46 30.81 6.49
N GLU A 112 -22.41 31.57 6.81
CA GLU A 112 -22.43 33.04 6.75
C GLU A 112 -22.57 33.56 5.32
N PHE A 113 -21.87 32.94 4.36
CA PHE A 113 -22.04 33.24 2.94
C PHE A 113 -23.51 33.05 2.49
N LEU A 114 -24.13 31.93 2.87
CA LEU A 114 -25.53 31.64 2.56
C LEU A 114 -26.49 32.61 3.25
N LYS A 115 -26.30 32.94 4.53
CA LYS A 115 -27.14 33.91 5.26
C LYS A 115 -27.09 35.30 4.60
N LYS A 116 -25.90 35.73 4.18
CA LYS A 116 -25.70 37.03 3.50
C LYS A 116 -26.40 37.09 2.14
N HIS A 117 -26.40 35.98 1.40
CA HIS A 117 -27.05 35.91 0.09
C HIS A 117 -28.56 35.61 0.14
N THR A 118 -29.06 35.02 1.23
CA THR A 118 -30.51 34.75 1.41
C THR A 118 -31.27 36.01 1.86
N LYS A 119 -30.61 36.93 2.57
CA LYS A 119 -31.21 38.22 2.99
C LYS A 119 -31.39 39.25 1.87
N THR A 120 -30.83 39.02 0.68
CA THR A 120 -30.94 39.93 -0.48
C THR A 120 -32.17 39.65 -1.34
N ILE A 121 -33.02 38.70 -0.94
CA ILE A 121 -34.24 38.29 -1.67
C ILE A 121 -35.47 38.51 -0.78
N HIS A 122 -35.72 39.76 -0.39
CA HIS A 122 -37.05 40.28 -0.01
C HIS A 122 -37.09 41.78 -0.33
#